data_AF-A0A3D1V171-F1
#
_entry.id   AF-A0A3D1V171-F1
#
_cell.length_a   1.000
_cell.length_b   1.000
_cell.length_c   1.000
_cell.angle_alpha   90.00
_cell.angle_beta   90.00
_cell.angle_gamma   90.00
#
_symmetry.space_group_name_H-M   'P 1'
#
loop_
_entity.id
_entity.type
_entity.pdbx_description
1 polymer ?
#
loop_
_entity_poly.entity_id
_entity_poly.type
_entity_poly.pdbx_seq_one_letter_code
_entity_poly.pdbx_strand_id
1 'polypeptide(L)'
;MAHIYAGELSMIDPEVLNAIKRLPDSFWAFAEFNIGRNVDWFIVRPDERSTLILTELKRASTPFRGEVNGLWDKQSPTGEWEEAPANNTDT
;
A
#
# COMPACT_ATOMS: atom_id res chain seq x y z
N MET A 1 -8.42 5.86 -20.66
CA MET A 1 -7.99 6.02 -19.26
C MET A 1 -8.87 5.10 -18.44
N ALA A 2 -8.31 4.32 -17.51
CA ALA A 2 -9.08 3.37 -16.71
C ALA A 2 -10.26 4.01 -15.97
N HIS A 3 -11.31 3.22 -15.74
CA HIS A 3 -12.42 3.59 -14.87
C HIS A 3 -11.99 3.42 -13.42
N ILE A 4 -11.98 4.50 -12.65
CA ILE A 4 -11.53 4.48 -11.24
C ILE A 4 -12.71 4.79 -10.34
N TYR A 5 -13.00 3.88 -9.43
CA TYR A 5 -13.99 4.01 -8.37
C TYR A 5 -13.25 4.08 -7.05
N ALA A 6 -13.62 5.01 -6.17
CA ALA A 6 -12.97 5.19 -4.88
C ALA A 6 -14.03 5.16 -3.78
N GLY A 7 -13.82 4.34 -2.75
CA GLY A 7 -14.60 4.40 -1.52
C GLY A 7 -14.18 5.61 -0.68
N GLU A 8 -12.91 5.65 -0.28
CA GLU A 8 -12.34 6.74 0.52
C GLU A 8 -11.09 7.35 -0.13
N LEU A 9 -11.27 8.49 -0.82
CA LEU A 9 -10.20 9.16 -1.59
C LEU A 9 -8.97 9.55 -0.78
N SER A 10 -9.13 9.90 0.50
CA SER A 10 -8.03 10.34 1.39
C SER A 10 -7.07 9.22 1.77
N MET A 11 -7.48 7.96 1.63
CA MET A 11 -6.69 6.79 1.98
C MET A 11 -5.86 6.27 0.79
N ILE A 12 -6.16 6.74 -0.42
CA ILE A 12 -5.54 6.27 -1.65
C ILE A 12 -4.10 6.78 -1.75
N ASP A 13 -3.16 5.85 -1.92
CA ASP A 13 -1.77 6.21 -2.23
C ASP A 13 -1.68 6.97 -3.57
N PRO A 14 -1.15 8.21 -3.56
CA PRO A 14 -1.13 9.06 -4.75
C PRO A 14 -0.20 8.54 -5.86
N GLU A 15 0.87 7.81 -5.53
CA GLU A 15 1.76 7.23 -6.53
C GLU A 15 1.06 6.09 -7.27
N VAL A 16 0.34 5.24 -6.53
CA VAL A 16 -0.41 4.13 -7.10
C VAL A 16 -1.55 4.65 -7.95
N LEU A 17 -2.29 5.65 -7.47
CA LEU A 17 -3.34 6.31 -8.25
C LEU A 17 -2.79 6.87 -9.58
N ASN A 18 -1.61 7.48 -9.56
CA ASN A 18 -0.96 7.99 -10.76
C ASN A 18 -0.54 6.89 -11.74
N ALA A 19 -0.14 5.72 -11.25
CA ALA A 19 0.12 4.55 -12.08
C ALA A 19 -1.17 3.99 -12.70
N ILE A 20 -2.23 3.84 -11.91
CA ILE A 20 -3.53 3.31 -12.36
C ILE A 20 -4.18 4.21 -13.41
N LYS A 21 -4.06 5.54 -13.30
CA LYS A 21 -4.54 6.48 -14.32
C LYS A 21 -3.93 6.24 -15.70
N ARG A 22 -2.74 5.62 -15.80
CA ARG A 22 -2.08 5.32 -17.08
C ARG A 22 -2.63 4.05 -17.75
N LEU A 23 -3.44 3.26 -17.05
CA LEU A 23 -4.05 2.06 -17.61
C LEU A 23 -5.07 2.41 -18.71
N PRO A 24 -5.24 1.52 -19.71
CA PRO A 24 -6.29 1.65 -20.71
C PRO A 24 -7.70 1.73 -20.10
N ASP A 25 -8.65 2.28 -20.84
CA ASP A 25 -10.08 2.32 -20.45
C ASP A 25 -10.74 0.94 -20.33
N SER A 26 -10.12 -0.10 -20.88
CA SER A 26 -10.55 -1.49 -20.66
C SER A 26 -10.40 -1.97 -19.21
N PHE A 27 -9.73 -1.21 -18.32
CA PHE A 27 -9.54 -1.57 -16.92
C PHE A 27 -10.49 -0.81 -16.00
N TRP A 28 -11.02 -1.50 -15.00
CA TRP A 28 -11.80 -0.94 -13.91
C TRP A 28 -11.00 -1.15 -12.62
N ALA A 29 -10.72 -0.06 -11.90
CA ALA A 29 -9.98 -0.07 -10.65
C ALA A 29 -10.88 0.45 -9.54
N PHE A 30 -10.94 -0.31 -8.45
CA PHE A 30 -11.71 0.00 -7.25
C PHE A 30 -10.71 0.18 -6.11
N ALA A 31 -10.69 1.37 -5.52
CA ALA A 31 -9.75 1.73 -4.47
C ALA A 31 -10.45 1.93 -3.12
N GLU A 32 -9.84 1.44 -2.04
CA GLU A 32 -10.28 1.64 -0.66
C GLU A 32 -11.74 1.25 -0.43
N PHE A 33 -12.08 0.00 -0.77
CA PHE A 33 -13.43 -0.55 -0.59
C PHE A 33 -13.45 -1.58 0.55
N ASN A 34 -14.52 -1.51 1.36
CA ASN A 34 -14.82 -2.54 2.35
C ASN A 34 -15.87 -3.52 1.78
N ILE A 35 -15.45 -4.76 1.53
CA ILE A 35 -16.31 -5.86 1.08
C ILE A 35 -16.10 -7.04 2.02
N GLY A 36 -16.53 -6.90 3.28
CA GLY A 36 -16.29 -7.88 4.36
C GLY A 36 -14.85 -7.87 4.89
N ARG A 37 -13.90 -7.35 4.11
CA ARG A 37 -12.55 -6.93 4.50
C ARG A 37 -12.19 -5.63 3.78
N ASN A 38 -11.22 -4.89 4.29
CA ASN A 38 -10.69 -3.73 3.58
C ASN A 38 -9.81 -4.17 2.40
N VAL A 39 -10.01 -3.54 1.24
CA VAL A 39 -9.25 -3.81 0.02
C VAL A 39 -8.77 -2.48 -0.53
N ASP A 40 -7.45 -2.29 -0.50
CA ASP A 40 -6.81 -1.06 -0.94
C ASP A 40 -6.99 -0.90 -2.46
N TRP A 41 -6.77 -1.96 -3.24
CA TRP A 41 -7.05 -1.97 -4.68
C TRP A 41 -7.60 -3.32 -5.18
N PHE A 42 -8.62 -3.21 -6.03
CA PHE A 42 -9.23 -4.30 -6.79
C PHE A 42 -9.33 -3.86 -8.25
N ILE A 43 -8.59 -4.51 -9.15
CA ILE A 43 -8.49 -4.12 -10.56
C ILE A 43 -8.92 -5.27 -11.45
N VAL A 44 -9.85 -4.99 -12.36
CA VAL A 44 -10.41 -5.95 -13.30
C VAL A 44 -10.33 -5.44 -14.72
N ARG A 45 -10.07 -6.36 -15.66
CA ARG A 45 -10.26 -6.13 -17.10
C ARG A 45 -11.37 -7.05 -17.58
N PRO A 46 -12.60 -6.55 -17.80
CA PRO A 46 -13.71 -7.38 -18.26
C PRO A 46 -13.58 -7.66 -19.77
N ASP A 47 -12.70 -8.59 -20.14
CA ASP A 47 -12.63 -9.19 -21.47
C ASP A 47 -12.80 -10.72 -21.40
N GLU A 48 -12.82 -11.42 -22.54
CA GLU A 48 -12.97 -12.88 -22.61
C GLU A 48 -11.89 -13.65 -21.81
N ARG A 49 -10.77 -13.01 -21.48
CA ARG A 49 -9.69 -13.53 -20.62
C ARG A 49 -9.47 -12.59 -19.44
N SER A 50 -10.53 -12.50 -18.63
CA SER A 50 -10.58 -11.55 -17.52
C SER A 50 -9.37 -11.70 -16.61
N THR A 51 -8.68 -10.58 -16.37
CA THR A 51 -7.57 -10.50 -15.41
C THR A 51 -8.06 -9.85 -14.13
N LEU A 52 -7.75 -10.49 -13.00
CA LEU A 52 -8.05 -9.99 -11.66
C LEU A 52 -6.76 -9.73 -10.89
N ILE A 53 -6.63 -8.52 -10.35
CA ILE A 53 -5.51 -8.14 -9.47
C ILE A 53 -6.09 -7.58 -8.17
N LEU A 54 -5.75 -8.20 -7.04
CA LEU A 54 -5.96 -7.64 -5.70
C LEU A 54 -4.60 -7.29 -5.11
N THR A 55 -4.47 -6.07 -4.59
CA THR A 55 -3.26 -5.65 -3.87
C THR A 55 -3.63 -4.98 -2.56
N GLU A 56 -3.02 -5.46 -1.48
CA GLU A 56 -2.99 -4.78 -0.19
C GLU A 56 -1.62 -4.09 -0.04
N LEU A 57 -1.62 -2.83 0.32
CA LEU A 57 -0.48 -1.93 0.29
C LEU A 57 -0.22 -1.39 1.69
N LYS A 58 0.65 -2.09 2.42
CA LYS A 58 1.10 -1.66 3.75
C LYS A 58 2.28 -0.70 3.61
N ARG A 59 2.03 0.61 3.67
CA ARG A 59 3.10 1.62 3.80
C ARG A 59 3.39 1.84 5.29
N ALA A 60 4.41 1.18 5.80
CA ALA A 60 4.92 1.44 7.14
C ALA A 60 6.02 2.51 7.06
N SER A 61 5.74 3.72 7.52
CA SER A 61 6.78 4.70 7.86
C SER A 61 7.01 4.63 9.36
N THR A 62 8.23 4.32 9.77
CA THR A 62 8.58 4.29 11.18
C THR A 62 9.80 5.17 11.42
N PRO A 63 9.74 6.14 12.34
CA PRO A 63 10.91 6.91 12.72
C PRO A 63 12.04 6.02 13.23
N PHE A 64 13.26 6.32 12.79
CA PHE A 64 14.49 5.75 13.30
C PHE A 64 15.33 6.85 13.93
N ARG A 65 16.06 6.52 14.99
CA ARG A 65 17.11 7.38 15.58
C ARG A 65 18.32 6.52 15.91
N GLY A 66 19.51 7.09 15.90
CA GLY A 66 20.72 6.36 16.22
C GLY A 66 21.96 7.21 16.06
N GLU A 67 23.11 6.65 16.44
CA GLU A 67 24.42 7.26 16.25
C GLU A 67 25.15 6.63 15.06
N VAL A 68 26.05 7.38 14.42
CA VAL A 68 26.93 6.83 13.39
C VAL A 68 27.86 5.79 14.04
N ASN A 69 27.72 4.52 13.64
CA ASN A 69 28.35 3.33 14.25
C ASN A 69 27.82 2.94 15.66
N GLY A 70 26.66 3.46 16.06
CA GLY A 70 25.99 3.07 17.30
C GLY A 70 24.76 2.21 17.07
N LEU A 71 24.01 1.95 18.14
CA LEU A 71 22.72 1.29 18.07
C LEU A 71 21.68 2.21 17.43
N TRP A 72 20.77 1.59 16.70
CA TRP A 72 19.63 2.26 16.09
C TRP A 72 18.38 1.84 16.86
N ASP A 73 17.52 2.80 17.15
CA ASP A 73 16.18 2.56 17.68
C ASP A 73 15.14 2.82 16.59
N LYS A 74 14.08 2.02 16.59
CA LYS A 74 12.87 2.19 15.81
C LYS A 74 11.72 2.58 16.75
N GLN A 75 10.88 3.54 16.36
CA GLN A 75 9.73 3.91 17.17
C GLN A 75 8.58 2.91 16.98
N SER A 76 8.10 2.28 18.04
CA SER A 76 6.97 1.36 17.98
C SER A 76 5.65 2.11 17.71
N PRO A 77 4.56 1.41 17.34
CA PRO A 77 3.24 2.03 17.16
C PRO A 77 2.70 2.71 18.42
N THR A 78 3.17 2.33 19.61
CA THR A 78 2.79 2.96 20.89
C THR A 78 3.60 4.22 21.20
N GLY A 79 4.57 4.56 20.34
CA GLY A 79 5.45 5.72 20.49
C GLY A 79 6.72 5.45 21.32
N GLU A 80 6.87 4.24 21.86
CA GLU A 80 8.08 3.82 22.57
C GLU A 80 9.23 3.59 21.58
N TRP A 81 10.47 3.71 22.07
CA TRP A 81 11.65 3.46 21.24
C TRP A 81 12.20 2.09 21.58
N GLU A 82 12.30 1.23 20.57
CA GLU A 82 12.78 -0.14 20.68
C GLU A 82 14.03 -0.31 19.82
N GLU A 83 14.94 -1.20 20.20
CA GLU A 83 16.14 -1.48 19.41
C GLU A 83 15.73 -1.97 18.00
N ALA A 84 16.28 -1.33 16.97
CA ALA A 84 16.01 -1.70 15.60
C ALA A 84 16.58 -3.09 15.32
N PRO A 85 15.86 -3.96 14.58
CA PRO A 85 16.37 -5.27 14.22
C PRO A 85 17.68 -5.12 13.45
N ALA A 86 18.72 -5.81 13.91
CA ALA A 86 20.06 -5.75 13.31
C ALA A 86 20.09 -6.51 11.97
N ASN A 87 19.57 -5.92 10.89
CA ASN A 87 19.66 -6.29 9.46
C ASN A 87 19.59 -7.78 9.05
N ASN A 88 19.29 -8.75 9.92
CA ASN A 88 19.44 -10.19 9.66
C ASN A 88 18.35 -11.08 10.29
N THR A 89 17.24 -10.53 10.79
CA THR A 89 16.16 -11.33 11.41
C THR A 89 14.76 -10.86 11.06
N ASP A 90 14.48 -10.66 9.77
CA ASP A 90 13.10 -10.70 9.27
C ASP A 90 12.92 -12.03 8.50
N THR A 91 12.41 -13.06 9.20
CA THR A 91 11.83 -14.28 8.62
C THR A 91 10.34 -14.32 8.92
#